data_AF-A0A7G9YTN3-F1
#
_entry.id   AF-A0A7G9YTN3-F1
#
_cell.length_a   1.000
_cell.length_b   1.000
_cell.length_c   1.000
_cell.angle_alpha   90.00
_cell.angle_beta   90.00
_cell.angle_gamma   90.00
#
_symmetry.space_group_name_H-M   'P 1'
#
loop_
_entity.id
_entity.type
_entity.pdbx_description
1 polymer ?
#
loop_
_entity_poly.entity_id
_entity_poly.type
_entity_poly.pdbx_seq_one_letter_code
_entity_poly.pdbx_strand_id
1 'polypeptide(L)'
;MNVIIKEGLYDREFVEKWSIGFEKLEKHVEDYPPRKVEEITWVPAEKIKEIALMYATTKPACINPRNALDQHTNASSAIRAIDILMAITGNLDVEGGNIILIPVMLGLEDISLYEKLPPEAEEKKIGADKILRSKISKT
;
A
#
# COMPACT_ATOMS: atom_id res chain seq x y z
N MET A 1 7.77 4.85 9.08
CA MET A 1 8.70 3.74 8.76
C MET A 1 10.03 3.85 9.51
N ASN A 2 10.80 4.94 9.41
CA ASN A 2 12.09 5.10 10.12
C ASN A 2 12.04 4.68 11.61
N VAL A 3 11.14 5.29 12.39
CA VAL A 3 10.95 4.97 13.82
C VAL A 3 10.59 3.50 14.04
N ILE A 4 9.61 2.98 13.30
CA ILE A 4 9.11 1.61 13.40
C ILE A 4 10.22 0.58 13.17
N ILE A 5 11.03 0.79 12.11
CA ILE A 5 12.13 -0.12 11.76
C ILE A 5 13.24 -0.05 12.81
N LYS A 6 13.66 1.15 13.19
CA LYS A 6 14.72 1.38 14.18
C LYS A 6 14.39 0.79 15.55
N GLU A 7 13.12 0.84 15.95
CA GLU A 7 12.64 0.28 17.22
C GLU A 7 12.28 -1.21 17.13
N GLY A 8 12.40 -1.82 15.94
CA GLY A 8 12.12 -3.24 15.74
C GLY A 8 10.64 -3.60 15.87
N LEU A 9 9.73 -2.64 15.67
CA LEU A 9 8.27 -2.79 15.81
C LEU A 9 7.57 -3.30 14.54
N TYR A 10 8.33 -3.62 13.50
CA TYR A 10 7.80 -4.21 12.27
C TYR A 10 7.60 -5.73 12.44
N ASP A 11 6.71 -6.30 11.62
CA ASP A 11 6.45 -7.73 11.53
C ASP A 11 7.58 -8.43 10.78
N ARG A 12 8.54 -8.97 11.54
CA ARG A 12 9.73 -9.64 11.00
C ARG A 12 9.38 -10.86 10.16
N GLU A 13 8.43 -11.67 10.63
CA GLU A 13 8.02 -12.89 9.94
C GLU A 13 7.37 -12.56 8.59
N PHE A 14 6.51 -11.54 8.57
CA PHE A 14 5.92 -11.07 7.32
C PHE A 14 6.99 -10.57 6.35
N VAL A 15 7.91 -9.71 6.84
CA VAL A 15 8.98 -9.15 6.02
C VAL A 15 9.88 -10.24 5.43
N GLU A 16 10.28 -11.23 6.22
CA GLU A 16 11.15 -12.33 5.78
C GLU A 16 10.48 -13.23 4.74
N LYS A 17 9.18 -13.51 4.88
CA LYS A 17 8.47 -14.45 4.01
C LYS A 17 7.89 -13.81 2.75
N TRP A 18 7.44 -12.56 2.84
CA TRP A 18 6.54 -11.97 1.84
C TRP A 18 7.05 -10.67 1.23
N SER A 19 8.21 -10.17 1.65
CA SER A 19 8.78 -8.93 1.11
C SER A 19 10.08 -9.17 0.35
N ILE A 20 10.43 -8.20 -0.49
CA ILE A 20 11.73 -8.13 -1.16
C ILE A 20 12.36 -6.75 -0.95
N GLY A 21 13.68 -6.71 -0.79
CA GLY A 21 14.42 -5.45 -0.69
C GLY A 21 14.26 -4.70 0.63
N PHE A 22 13.87 -5.37 1.73
CA PHE A 22 13.72 -4.74 3.03
C PHE A 22 15.02 -4.06 3.52
N GLU A 23 16.19 -4.68 3.33
CA GLU A 23 17.48 -4.06 3.66
C GLU A 23 17.70 -2.72 2.94
N LYS A 24 17.25 -2.61 1.68
CA LYS A 24 17.32 -1.36 0.92
C LYS A 24 16.35 -0.32 1.47
N LEU A 25 15.16 -0.75 1.89
CA LEU A 25 14.18 0.11 2.54
C LEU A 25 14.70 0.62 3.88
N GLU A 26 15.24 -0.26 4.73
CA GLU A 26 15.82 0.08 6.03
C GLU A 26 16.88 1.17 5.87
N LYS A 27 17.86 0.93 5.00
CA LYS A 27 18.89 1.94 4.68
C LYS A 27 18.30 3.24 4.13
N HIS A 28 17.29 3.15 3.25
CA HIS A 28 16.68 4.35 2.67
C HIS A 28 15.94 5.19 3.73
N VAL A 29 15.25 4.57 4.68
CA VAL A 29 14.50 5.32 5.69
C VAL A 29 15.41 5.95 6.73
N GLU A 30 16.66 5.52 6.90
CA GLU A 30 17.66 6.19 7.76
C GLU A 30 17.88 7.64 7.36
N ASP A 31 17.77 7.96 6.07
CA ASP A 31 17.86 9.33 5.55
C ASP A 31 16.66 10.21 5.92
N TYR A 32 15.65 9.68 6.61
CA TYR A 32 14.43 10.39 7.01
C TYR A 32 14.17 10.27 8.53
N PRO A 33 15.08 10.75 9.39
CA PRO A 33 14.82 10.81 10.83
C PRO A 33 13.69 11.84 11.13
N PRO A 34 12.93 11.68 12.23
CA PRO A 34 11.82 12.56 12.56
C PRO A 34 12.14 14.07 12.52
N ARG A 35 13.33 14.50 12.98
CA ARG A 35 13.75 15.91 12.91
C ARG A 35 13.85 16.44 11.47
N LYS A 36 14.40 15.65 10.55
CA LYS A 36 14.50 16.06 9.15
C LYS A 36 13.11 16.10 8.50
N VAL A 37 12.24 15.15 8.85
CA VAL A 37 10.86 15.12 8.33
C VAL A 37 10.04 16.29 8.88
N GLU A 38 10.30 16.73 10.11
CA GLU A 38 9.71 17.93 10.70
C GLU A 38 10.05 19.19 9.88
N GLU A 39 11.30 19.36 9.46
CA GLU A 39 11.70 20.48 8.59
C GLU A 39 10.97 20.48 7.23
N ILE A 40 10.67 19.29 6.69
CA ILE A 40 10.03 19.11 5.38
C ILE A 40 8.51 19.33 5.45
N THR A 41 7.88 18.80 6.51
CA THR A 41 6.41 18.68 6.61
C THR A 41 5.78 19.69 7.55
N TRP A 42 6.59 20.35 8.38
CA TRP A 42 6.17 21.20 9.49
C TRP A 42 5.36 20.48 10.57
N VAL A 43 5.36 19.15 10.57
CA VAL A 43 4.79 18.31 11.64
C VAL A 43 5.85 18.09 12.72
N PRO A 44 5.58 18.39 14.00
CA PRO A 44 6.56 18.21 15.06
C PRO A 44 7.12 16.79 15.09
N ALA A 45 8.45 16.64 15.23
CA ALA A 45 9.10 15.32 15.22
C ALA A 45 8.52 14.36 16.27
N GLU A 46 8.07 14.90 17.40
CA GLU A 46 7.45 14.10 18.46
C GLU A 46 6.10 13.52 18.03
N LYS A 47 5.30 14.29 17.29
CA LYS A 47 4.03 13.81 16.74
C LYS A 47 4.25 12.72 15.69
N ILE A 48 5.31 12.84 14.88
CA ILE A 48 5.70 11.82 13.90
C ILE A 48 6.03 10.49 14.60
N LYS A 49 6.81 10.55 15.69
CA LYS A 49 7.13 9.35 16.49
C LYS A 49 5.89 8.76 17.15
N GLU A 50 5.06 9.59 17.77
CA GLU A 50 3.82 9.17 18.43
C GLU A 50 2.91 8.42 17.47
N ILE A 51 2.69 8.94 16.26
CA ILE A 51 1.87 8.29 15.23
C ILE A 51 2.53 6.98 14.76
N ALA A 52 3.85 6.96 14.59
CA ALA A 52 4.58 5.76 14.17
C ALA A 52 4.45 4.63 15.21
N LEU A 53 4.61 4.96 16.49
CA LEU A 53 4.43 4.04 17.62
C LEU A 53 2.99 3.56 17.72
N MET A 54 2.03 4.49 17.70
CA MET A 54 0.60 4.20 17.74
C MET A 54 0.21 3.22 16.63
N TYR A 55 0.56 3.53 15.38
CA TYR A 55 0.18 2.67 14.25
C TYR A 55 0.84 1.29 14.29
N ALA A 56 2.12 1.19 14.70
CA ALA A 56 2.81 -0.10 14.76
C ALA A 56 2.34 -1.00 15.92
N THR A 57 1.88 -0.39 17.02
CA THR A 57 1.47 -1.12 18.24
C THR A 57 -0.04 -1.35 18.32
N THR A 58 -0.87 -0.54 17.67
CA THR A 58 -2.31 -0.79 17.54
C THR A 58 -2.54 -1.85 16.47
N LYS A 59 -3.00 -3.03 16.88
CA LYS A 59 -3.36 -4.12 15.97
C LYS A 59 -4.78 -4.64 16.23
N PRO A 60 -5.61 -4.85 15.18
CA PRO A 60 -5.35 -4.48 13.78
C PRO A 60 -5.49 -2.95 13.57
N ALA A 61 -4.80 -2.41 12.57
CA ALA A 61 -4.96 -1.01 12.16
C ALA A 61 -5.12 -0.88 10.64
N CYS A 62 -5.86 0.14 10.21
CA CYS A 62 -6.10 0.39 8.79
C CYS A 62 -5.72 1.82 8.38
N ILE A 63 -5.18 1.97 7.17
CA ILE A 63 -4.98 3.27 6.50
C ILE A 63 -5.83 3.27 5.24
N ASN A 64 -6.71 4.26 5.10
CA ASN A 64 -7.51 4.43 3.89
C ASN A 64 -7.04 5.68 3.12
N PRO A 65 -6.13 5.53 2.15
CA PRO A 65 -5.83 6.62 1.25
C PRO A 65 -7.06 6.89 0.38
N ARG A 66 -7.52 8.14 0.38
CA ARG A 66 -8.56 8.64 -0.53
C ARG A 66 -7.91 9.43 -1.66
N ASN A 67 -8.74 10.08 -2.45
CA ASN A 67 -8.39 10.82 -3.66
C ASN A 67 -7.34 11.93 -3.46
N ALA A 68 -7.07 12.36 -2.23
CA ALA A 68 -6.11 13.42 -1.95
C ALA A 68 -4.70 13.08 -2.47
N LEU A 69 -4.26 11.82 -2.34
CA LEU A 69 -2.94 11.41 -2.83
C LEU A 69 -2.89 11.33 -4.35
N ASP A 70 -3.99 10.92 -4.99
CA ASP A 70 -4.09 10.71 -6.44
C ASP A 70 -3.92 12.01 -7.24
N GLN A 71 -4.17 13.15 -6.60
CA GLN A 71 -4.08 14.48 -7.22
C GLN A 71 -2.68 15.10 -7.13
N HIS A 72 -1.65 14.31 -6.81
CA HIS A 72 -0.26 14.76 -6.73
C HIS A 72 0.62 14.08 -7.77
N THR A 73 1.65 14.78 -8.25
CA THR A 73 2.60 14.25 -9.26
C THR A 73 3.41 13.05 -8.76
N ASN A 74 3.53 12.89 -7.44
CA ASN A 74 4.22 11.79 -6.78
C ASN A 74 3.27 10.73 -6.18
N ALA A 75 1.99 10.73 -6.58
CA ALA A 75 0.95 9.85 -6.04
C ALA A 75 1.39 8.39 -5.92
N SER A 76 1.94 7.81 -7.00
CA SER A 76 2.36 6.41 -7.02
C SER A 76 3.43 6.09 -5.97
N SER A 77 4.38 7.02 -5.74
CA SER A 77 5.42 6.84 -4.72
C SER A 77 4.87 6.99 -3.31
N ALA A 78 3.94 7.91 -3.10
CA ALA A 78 3.29 8.13 -1.80
C ALA A 78 2.41 6.94 -1.41
N ILE A 79 1.57 6.46 -2.33
CA ILE A 79 0.72 5.29 -2.13
C ILE A 79 1.58 4.06 -1.86
N ARG A 80 2.64 3.83 -2.66
CA ARG A 80 3.58 2.73 -2.41
C ARG A 80 4.22 2.79 -1.03
N ALA A 81 4.55 3.99 -0.52
CA ALA A 81 5.10 4.14 0.82
C ALA A 81 4.07 3.77 1.93
N ILE A 82 2.80 4.05 1.70
CA ILE A 82 1.69 3.64 2.59
C ILE A 82 1.50 2.12 2.51
N ASP A 83 1.51 1.53 1.31
CA ASP A 83 1.39 0.08 1.12
C ASP A 83 2.51 -0.68 1.82
N ILE A 84 3.75 -0.20 1.68
CA ILE A 84 4.90 -0.75 2.41
C ILE A 84 4.68 -0.63 3.91
N LEU A 85 4.23 0.53 4.42
CA LEU A 85 3.96 0.72 5.84
C LEU A 85 2.92 -0.30 6.35
N MET A 86 1.80 -0.46 5.65
CA MET A 86 0.74 -1.43 5.99
C MET A 86 1.29 -2.87 6.03
N ALA A 87 2.10 -3.23 5.03
CA ALA A 87 2.69 -4.56 4.89
C ALA A 87 3.70 -4.84 6.01
N ILE A 88 4.69 -3.97 6.23
CA ILE A 88 5.74 -4.23 7.24
C ILE A 88 5.21 -4.18 8.67
N THR A 89 4.04 -3.58 8.93
CA THR A 89 3.41 -3.63 10.26
C THR A 89 2.45 -4.83 10.43
N GLY A 90 2.35 -5.72 9.43
CA GLY A 90 1.46 -6.88 9.49
C GLY A 90 -0.03 -6.51 9.52
N ASN A 91 -0.39 -5.39 8.89
CA ASN A 91 -1.78 -4.91 8.80
C ASN A 91 -2.43 -5.24 7.44
N LEU A 92 -1.72 -5.94 6.55
CA LEU A 92 -2.22 -6.33 5.23
C LEU A 92 -2.89 -7.71 5.27
N ASP A 93 -4.11 -7.79 4.73
CA ASP A 93 -4.90 -9.02 4.57
C ASP A 93 -5.23 -9.76 5.90
N VAL A 94 -5.54 -8.99 6.94
CA VAL A 94 -5.96 -9.50 8.26
C VAL A 94 -7.31 -8.90 8.67
N GLU A 95 -8.07 -9.62 9.51
CA GLU A 95 -9.36 -9.14 10.01
C GLU A 95 -9.18 -7.82 10.79
N GLY A 96 -9.98 -6.81 10.43
CA GLY A 96 -9.87 -5.44 10.96
C GLY A 96 -8.69 -4.62 10.41
N GLY A 97 -7.82 -5.22 9.60
CA GLY A 97 -6.71 -4.55 8.91
C GLY A 97 -7.09 -4.05 7.51
N ASN A 98 -6.07 -3.76 6.71
CA ASN A 98 -6.22 -3.40 5.31
C ASN A 98 -6.46 -4.64 4.44
N ILE A 99 -7.67 -4.78 3.91
CA ILE A 99 -8.02 -5.85 2.98
C ILE A 99 -7.59 -5.49 1.55
N ILE A 100 -7.13 -6.50 0.80
CA ILE A 100 -6.93 -6.36 -0.63
C ILE A 100 -8.32 -6.36 -1.27
N LEU A 101 -8.76 -5.21 -1.78
CA LEU A 101 -10.07 -5.08 -2.37
C LEU A 101 -10.14 -5.84 -3.70
N ILE A 102 -10.61 -7.08 -3.64
CA ILE A 102 -11.06 -7.80 -4.82
C ILE A 102 -12.50 -7.33 -5.11
N PRO A 103 -12.82 -6.79 -6.30
CA PRO A 103 -14.15 -6.23 -6.60
C PRO A 103 -15.32 -7.18 -6.29
N VAL A 104 -15.08 -8.49 -6.40
CA VAL A 104 -16.02 -9.56 -6.08
C VAL A 104 -16.48 -9.52 -4.61
N MET A 105 -15.64 -9.05 -3.70
CA MET A 105 -15.88 -9.08 -2.26
C MET A 105 -16.84 -7.99 -1.77
N LEU A 106 -17.10 -6.96 -2.58
CA LEU A 106 -18.06 -5.90 -2.26
C LEU A 106 -19.50 -6.24 -2.65
N GLY A 107 -19.74 -7.40 -3.27
CA GLY A 107 -21.05 -7.74 -3.84
C GLY A 107 -21.51 -6.75 -4.92
N LEU A 108 -20.60 -5.92 -5.42
CA LEU A 108 -20.86 -5.08 -6.57
C LEU A 108 -20.94 -6.02 -7.78
N GLU A 109 -22.06 -5.99 -8.49
CA GLU A 109 -22.11 -6.54 -9.84
C GLU A 109 -20.96 -5.95 -10.64
N ASP A 110 -20.41 -6.73 -11.58
CA ASP A 110 -19.35 -6.23 -12.43
C ASP A 110 -19.87 -5.08 -13.32
N ILE A 111 -19.81 -3.86 -12.80
CA ILE A 111 -20.29 -2.65 -13.47
C ILE A 111 -19.39 -2.25 -14.64
N SER A 112 -18.25 -2.93 -14.82
CA SER A 112 -17.43 -2.74 -16.00
C SER A 112 -18.10 -3.30 -17.25
N LEU A 113 -19.03 -4.26 -17.08
CA LEU A 113 -19.79 -4.92 -18.16
C LEU A 113 -18.86 -5.38 -19.30
N TYR A 114 -17.71 -5.98 -18.96
CA TYR A 114 -16.73 -6.42 -19.96
C TYR A 114 -17.33 -7.37 -21.00
N GLU A 115 -18.34 -8.16 -20.62
CA GLU A 115 -19.09 -9.04 -21.51
C GLU A 115 -19.88 -8.29 -22.59
N LYS A 116 -20.15 -6.99 -22.40
CA LYS A 116 -20.80 -6.11 -23.38
C LYS A 116 -19.80 -5.32 -24.22
N LEU A 117 -18.50 -5.48 -23.99
CA LEU A 117 -17.49 -4.79 -24.80
C LEU A 117 -17.43 -5.43 -26.20
N PRO A 118 -17.50 -4.64 -27.29
CA PRO A 118 -17.30 -5.17 -28.63
C PRO A 118 -15.92 -5.83 -28.75
N PRO A 119 -15.77 -6.95 -29.47
CA PRO A 119 -14.47 -7.62 -29.66
C PRO A 119 -13.38 -6.68 -30.18
N GLU A 120 -13.73 -5.74 -31.06
CA GLU A 120 -12.81 -4.77 -31.64
C GLU A 120 -12.33 -3.71 -30.63
N ALA A 121 -13.08 -3.50 -29.54
CA ALA A 121 -12.70 -2.61 -28.44
C ALA A 121 -11.77 -3.33 -27.46
N GLU A 122 -11.90 -4.65 -27.31
CA GLU A 122 -11.03 -5.47 -26.48
C GLU A 122 -9.59 -5.50 -27.02
N GLU A 123 -9.44 -5.63 -28.33
CA GLU A 123 -8.14 -5.60 -29.02
C GLU A 123 -7.41 -4.25 -28.88
N LYS A 124 -8.15 -3.17 -28.61
CA LYS A 124 -7.60 -1.82 -28.44
C LYS A 124 -7.18 -1.50 -27.01
N LYS A 125 -7.42 -2.39 -26.04
CA LYS A 125 -6.98 -2.17 -24.65
C LYS A 125 -5.45 -2.11 -24.60
N ILE A 126 -4.91 -1.10 -23.93
CA ILE A 126 -3.47 -0.99 -23.71
C ILE A 126 -3.01 -2.23 -22.91
N GLY A 127 -2.14 -3.03 -23.50
CA GLY A 127 -1.68 -4.30 -22.91
C GLY A 127 -2.67 -5.46 -23.04
N ALA A 128 -3.63 -5.42 -23.98
CA ALA A 128 -4.53 -6.55 -24.28
C ALA A 128 -3.77 -7.87 -24.50
N ASP A 129 -2.57 -7.79 -25.07
CA ASP A 129 -1.64 -8.89 -25.32
C ASP A 129 -0.94 -9.41 -24.04
N LYS A 130 -1.01 -8.68 -22.91
CA LYS A 130 -0.21 -8.90 -21.69
C LYS A 130 -1.01 -9.06 -20.41
N ILE A 131 -2.32 -8.79 -20.39
CA ILE A 131 -3.12 -8.77 -19.14
C ILE A 131 -3.43 -10.19 -18.62
N LEU A 132 -3.09 -10.46 -17.36
CA LEU A 132 -3.43 -11.67 -16.57
C LEU A 132 -4.94 -11.96 -16.52
N ARG A 133 -5.79 -10.93 -16.51
CA ARG A 133 -7.25 -11.04 -16.47
C ARG A 133 -7.87 -11.71 -17.70
N SER A 134 -7.23 -11.64 -18.87
CA SER A 134 -7.67 -12.36 -20.08
C SER A 134 -7.68 -13.88 -19.91
N LYS A 135 -6.92 -14.39 -18.94
CA LYS A 135 -6.83 -15.83 -18.63
C LYS A 135 -7.74 -16.28 -17.49
N ILE A 136 -8.26 -15.34 -16.69
CA ILE A 136 -9.08 -15.63 -15.50
C ILE A 136 -10.57 -15.78 -15.87
N SER A 137 -11.02 -15.17 -16.96
CA SER A 137 -12.43 -15.15 -17.39
C SER A 137 -12.95 -16.44 -18.08
N LYS A 138 -12.22 -17.56 -18.04
CA LYS A 138 -12.59 -18.82 -18.72
C LYS A 138 -12.94 -19.98 -17.77
N THR A 139 -13.25 -19.68 -16.52
CA THR A 139 -13.82 -20.60 -15.52
C THR A 139 -15.00 -19.93 -14.87
#